data_AF-A0A238L3F3-F1
#
_entry.id   AF-A0A238L3F3-F1
#
_cell.length_a   1.000
_cell.length_b   1.000
_cell.length_c   1.000
_cell.angle_alpha   90.00
_cell.angle_beta   90.00
_cell.angle_gamma   90.00
#
_symmetry.space_group_name_H-M   'P 1'
#
loop_
_entity.id
_entity.type
_entity.pdbx_description
1 polymer ?
#
loop_
_entity_poly.entity_id
_entity_poly.type
_entity_poly.pdbx_seq_one_letter_code
_entity_poly.pdbx_strand_id
1 'polypeptide(L)'
;MFRSLAETVVGVNRDQILDFQKGQDLIIVAGLHPGVFEFRGTLPFAPSGNPELRLFETATGSTIVQMDADGNGSVDAEIRVANVTGLTAVDFVL
;
A
#
# COMPACT_ATOMS: atom_id res chain seq x y z
N MET A 1 6.45 10.70 -4.10
CA MET A 1 7.23 9.57 -4.64
C MET A 1 7.91 8.88 -3.47
N PHE A 2 7.57 7.62 -3.22
CA PHE A 2 8.23 6.77 -2.22
C PHE A 2 9.50 6.18 -2.82
N ARG A 3 10.62 6.25 -2.10
CA ARG A 3 11.96 6.00 -2.66
C ARG A 3 12.54 4.64 -2.26
N SER A 4 12.06 4.03 -1.17
CA SER A 4 12.42 2.64 -0.80
C SER A 4 11.45 2.03 0.21
N LEU A 5 11.27 0.70 0.16
CA LEU A 5 10.54 -0.08 1.17
C LEU A 5 11.18 0.06 2.56
N ALA A 6 12.51 0.19 2.63
CA ALA A 6 13.26 0.35 3.88
C ALA A 6 12.97 1.67 4.62
N GLU A 7 12.55 2.72 3.91
CA GLU A 7 12.10 3.98 4.50
C GLU A 7 10.62 3.92 4.90
N THR A 8 9.86 2.96 4.37
CA THR A 8 8.42 2.82 4.57
C THR A 8 8.10 1.72 5.58
N VAL A 9 8.68 1.82 6.77
CA VAL A 9 8.61 0.78 7.81
C VAL A 9 7.20 0.59 8.38
N VAL A 10 6.89 -0.63 8.82
CA VAL A 10 5.62 -0.98 9.46
C VAL A 10 5.44 -0.22 10.78
N GLY A 11 4.20 0.20 11.06
CA GLY A 11 3.82 0.77 12.36
C GLY A 11 4.00 2.27 12.47
N VAL A 12 4.52 2.75 13.62
CA VAL A 12 4.54 4.18 13.98
C VAL A 12 5.37 5.07 13.05
N ASN A 13 6.33 4.48 12.35
CA ASN A 13 7.25 5.18 11.45
C ASN A 13 6.83 5.06 9.97
N ARG A 14 5.62 4.54 9.69
CA ARG A 14 5.10 4.44 8.33
C ARG A 14 4.92 5.83 7.71
N ASP A 15 5.11 5.90 6.40
CA ASP A 15 4.85 7.12 5.66
C ASP A 15 3.35 7.49 5.67
N GLN A 16 3.07 8.78 5.53
CA GLN A 16 1.70 9.30 5.55
C GLN A 16 1.44 10.26 4.38
N ILE A 17 0.30 10.04 3.72
CA ILE A 17 -0.31 10.97 2.76
C ILE A 17 -1.50 11.60 3.46
N LEU A 18 -1.48 12.92 3.68
CA LEU A 18 -2.46 13.61 4.53
C LEU A 18 -3.63 14.23 3.77
N ASP A 19 -3.49 14.41 2.46
CA ASP A 19 -4.38 15.22 1.63
C ASP A 19 -4.75 14.57 0.28
N PHE A 20 -4.68 13.24 0.21
CA PHE A 20 -4.98 12.48 -1.01
C PHE A 20 -6.40 12.76 -1.55
N GLN A 21 -6.49 13.11 -2.83
CA GLN A 21 -7.73 13.36 -3.54
C GLN A 21 -8.05 12.23 -4.51
N LYS A 22 -9.00 11.37 -4.13
CA LYS A 22 -9.39 10.21 -4.94
C LYS A 22 -9.87 10.64 -6.35
N GLY A 23 -9.38 9.93 -7.37
CA GLY A 23 -9.68 10.21 -8.77
C GLY A 23 -8.95 11.41 -9.38
N GLN A 24 -8.11 12.10 -8.61
CA GLN A 24 -7.21 13.16 -9.09
C GLN A 24 -5.75 12.80 -8.87
N ASP A 25 -5.44 12.30 -7.68
CA ASP A 25 -4.10 11.88 -7.29
C ASP A 25 -3.87 10.38 -7.56
N LEU A 26 -2.59 10.01 -7.75
CA LEU A 26 -2.14 8.62 -7.88
C LEU A 26 -1.06 8.30 -6.86
N ILE A 27 -1.13 7.10 -6.28
CA ILE A 27 -0.09 6.56 -5.42
C ILE A 27 0.83 5.68 -6.25
N ILE A 28 2.05 6.18 -6.51
CA ILE A 28 3.04 5.47 -7.34
C ILE A 28 3.91 4.59 -6.44
N VAL A 29 3.80 3.27 -6.61
CA VAL A 29 4.58 2.24 -5.89
C VAL A 29 5.40 1.33 -6.81
N ALA A 30 5.23 1.44 -8.13
CA ALA A 30 5.98 0.67 -9.14
C ALA A 30 7.52 0.77 -9.04
N GLY A 31 8.05 1.79 -8.37
CA GLY A 31 9.49 1.96 -8.14
C GLY A 31 10.02 1.32 -6.86
N LEU A 32 9.16 0.74 -6.03
CA LEU A 32 9.53 0.21 -4.72
C LEU A 32 10.08 -1.23 -4.77
N HIS A 33 9.76 -1.98 -5.83
CA HIS A 33 10.14 -3.37 -6.00
C HIS A 33 10.44 -3.66 -7.49
N PRO A 34 11.39 -4.54 -7.85
CA PRO A 34 11.73 -4.85 -9.25
C PRO A 34 10.61 -5.58 -10.04
N GLY A 35 9.65 -6.19 -9.34
CA GLY A 35 8.44 -6.78 -9.91
C GLY A 35 7.19 -5.97 -9.57
N VAL A 36 6.10 -6.22 -10.31
CA VAL A 36 4.81 -5.51 -10.17
C VAL A 36 4.00 -6.10 -9.02
N PHE A 37 3.50 -5.25 -8.12
CA PHE A 37 2.62 -5.69 -7.04
C PHE A 37 1.27 -6.19 -7.56
N GLU A 38 0.82 -7.35 -7.09
CA GLU A 38 -0.54 -7.81 -7.30
C GLU A 38 -1.50 -7.07 -6.37
N PHE A 39 -2.50 -6.38 -6.94
CA PHE A 39 -3.49 -5.67 -6.15
C PHE A 39 -4.55 -6.63 -5.58
N ARG A 40 -4.60 -6.73 -4.26
CA ARG A 40 -5.51 -7.59 -3.50
C ARG A 40 -6.78 -6.88 -3.02
N GLY A 41 -6.82 -5.55 -3.09
CA GLY A 41 -7.88 -4.77 -2.45
C GLY A 41 -7.92 -5.05 -0.95
N THR A 42 -9.09 -5.32 -0.38
CA THR A 42 -9.25 -5.62 1.06
C THR A 42 -9.06 -7.10 1.42
N LEU A 43 -8.70 -7.95 0.46
CA LEU A 43 -8.44 -9.37 0.71
C LEU A 43 -7.12 -9.56 1.47
N PRO A 44 -6.98 -10.65 2.24
CA PRO A 44 -5.69 -11.02 2.82
C PRO A 44 -4.65 -11.31 1.73
N PHE A 45 -3.38 -11.23 2.13
CA PHE A 45 -2.26 -11.67 1.30
C PHE A 45 -2.38 -13.17 1.05
N ALA A 46 -1.94 -13.61 -0.13
CA ALA A 46 -1.73 -15.00 -0.46
C ALA A 46 -0.22 -15.26 -0.48
N PRO A 47 0.30 -16.26 0.27
CA PRO A 47 1.72 -16.60 0.26
C PRO A 47 2.09 -17.30 -1.05
N SER A 48 2.14 -16.53 -2.12
CA SER A 48 2.30 -16.97 -3.51
C SER A 48 3.75 -16.85 -3.99
N GLY A 49 4.59 -16.11 -3.25
CA GLY A 49 5.93 -15.70 -3.68
C GLY A 49 5.95 -14.49 -4.63
N ASN A 50 4.78 -13.97 -5.00
CA ASN A 50 4.67 -12.71 -5.76
C ASN A 50 4.51 -11.53 -4.79
N PRO A 51 5.03 -10.33 -5.15
CA PRO A 51 4.76 -9.14 -4.37
C PRO A 51 3.28 -8.77 -4.45
N GLU A 52 2.67 -8.42 -3.32
CA GLU A 52 1.25 -8.08 -3.20
C GLU A 52 1.02 -6.75 -2.48
N LEU A 53 -0.05 -6.03 -2.87
CA LEU A 53 -0.51 -4.82 -2.20
C LEU A 53 -1.98 -5.01 -1.77
N ARG A 54 -2.25 -4.77 -0.49
CA ARG A 54 -3.62 -4.78 0.06
C ARG A 54 -3.97 -3.50 0.80
N LEU A 55 -5.25 -3.33 1.06
CA LEU A 55 -5.84 -2.20 1.73
C LEU A 55 -6.41 -2.64 3.08
N PHE A 56 -5.93 -2.01 4.16
CA PHE A 56 -6.52 -2.16 5.48
C PHE A 56 -7.21 -0.84 5.88
N GLU A 57 -8.53 -0.82 5.81
CA GLU A 57 -9.32 0.36 6.19
C GLU A 57 -9.51 0.40 7.71
N THR A 58 -9.14 1.52 8.32
CA THR A 58 -9.28 1.72 9.76
C THR A 58 -10.69 2.18 10.10
N ALA A 59 -11.18 1.85 11.30
CA ALA A 59 -12.45 2.36 11.81
C ALA A 59 -12.49 3.90 11.92
N THR A 60 -11.34 4.56 11.91
CA THR A 60 -11.18 6.01 11.91
C THR A 60 -11.20 6.64 10.51
N GLY A 61 -11.50 5.87 9.47
CA GLY A 61 -11.69 6.37 8.11
C GLY A 61 -10.40 6.62 7.32
N SER A 62 -9.25 6.06 7.74
CA SER A 62 -8.02 6.06 6.95
C SER A 62 -7.80 4.71 6.28
N THR A 63 -6.97 4.67 5.24
CA THR A 63 -6.50 3.41 4.65
C THR A 63 -5.03 3.22 4.98
N ILE A 64 -4.66 2.04 5.45
CA ILE A 64 -3.27 1.59 5.50
C ILE A 64 -3.05 0.72 4.26
N VAL A 65 -2.28 1.24 3.30
CA VAL A 65 -1.79 0.47 2.15
C VAL A 65 -0.65 -0.40 2.68
N GLN A 66 -0.83 -1.72 2.61
CA GLN A 66 0.15 -2.69 3.09
C GLN A 66 0.76 -3.41 1.89
N MET A 67 2.07 -3.59 1.92
CA MET A 67 2.83 -4.29 0.88
C MET A 67 3.52 -5.51 1.48
N ASP A 68 3.39 -6.64 0.79
CA ASP A 68 4.16 -7.87 0.97
C ASP A 68 5.10 -7.94 -0.24
N ALA A 69 6.38 -7.62 -0.05
CA ALA A 69 7.32 -7.48 -1.15
C ALA A 69 7.99 -8.81 -1.51
N ASP A 70 8.16 -9.71 -0.54
CA ASP A 70 8.77 -11.02 -0.77
C ASP A 70 7.74 -12.16 -1.01
N GLY A 71 6.45 -11.86 -0.88
CA GLY A 71 5.34 -12.77 -1.15
C GLY A 71 5.17 -13.84 -0.08
N ASN A 72 5.64 -13.59 1.15
CA ASN A 72 5.60 -14.54 2.26
C ASN A 72 4.26 -14.54 3.03
N GLY A 73 3.35 -13.62 2.71
CA GLY A 73 2.06 -13.42 3.37
C GLY A 73 2.08 -12.42 4.52
N SER A 74 3.21 -11.76 4.79
CA SER A 74 3.40 -10.78 5.88
C SER A 74 3.51 -9.37 5.34
N VAL A 75 3.33 -8.39 6.22
CA VAL A 75 3.47 -6.97 5.85
C VAL A 75 4.93 -6.57 5.98
N ASP A 76 5.53 -6.15 4.87
CA ASP A 76 6.89 -5.64 4.82
C ASP A 76 6.95 -4.12 4.90
N ALA A 77 5.93 -3.43 4.36
CA ALA A 77 5.86 -1.98 4.34
C ALA A 77 4.44 -1.44 4.40
N GLU A 78 4.29 -0.21 4.88
CA GLU A 78 2.98 0.45 5.04
C GLU A 78 2.99 1.92 4.63
N ILE A 79 1.94 2.39 3.97
CA ILE A 79 1.65 3.81 3.77
C ILE A 79 0.27 4.11 4.34
N ARG A 80 0.15 5.11 5.20
CA ARG A 80 -1.16 5.60 5.63
C ARG A 80 -1.67 6.67 4.68
N VAL A 81 -2.87 6.48 4.14
CA VAL A 81 -3.64 7.52 3.45
C VAL A 81 -4.70 8.02 4.43
N ALA A 82 -4.48 9.22 4.97
CA ALA A 82 -5.31 9.76 6.03
C ALA A 82 -6.68 10.16 5.51
N ASN A 83 -7.73 9.82 6.27
CA ASN A 83 -9.11 10.23 6.02
C ASN A 83 -9.66 9.81 4.63
N VAL A 84 -9.11 8.74 4.05
CA VAL A 84 -9.58 8.15 2.80
C VAL A 84 -9.81 6.66 2.98
N THR A 85 -10.97 6.19 2.50
CA THR A 85 -11.31 4.77 2.33
C THR A 85 -11.83 4.52 0.91
N GLY A 86 -12.02 3.26 0.57
CA GLY A 86 -12.53 2.81 -0.71
C GLY A 86 -11.54 3.01 -1.86
N LEU A 87 -10.24 3.03 -1.58
CA LEU A 87 -9.22 3.03 -2.65
C LEU A 87 -9.37 1.76 -3.50
N THR A 88 -9.03 1.88 -4.78
CA THR A 88 -9.14 0.82 -5.78
C THR A 88 -7.86 0.74 -6.59
N ALA A 89 -7.72 -0.28 -7.43
CA ALA A 89 -6.52 -0.46 -8.25
C ALA A 89 -6.19 0.76 -9.13
N VAL A 90 -7.19 1.54 -9.57
CA VAL A 90 -6.97 2.72 -10.42
C VAL A 90 -6.35 3.91 -9.68
N ASP A 91 -6.33 3.89 -8.34
CA ASP A 91 -5.69 4.92 -7.51
C ASP A 91 -4.17 4.67 -7.39
N PHE A 92 -3.63 3.60 -8.00
CA PHE A 92 -2.23 3.17 -7.89
C PHE A 92 -1.56 3.04 -9.25
N VAL A 93 -0.23 3.26 -9.25
CA VAL A 93 0.67 2.80 -10.30
C VAL A 93 1.55 1.70 -9.70
N LEU A 94 1.34 0.46 -10.14
CA LEU A 94 1.91 -0.78 -9.58
C LEU A 94 3.17 -1.25 -10.31
#